data_AF-A0A7W1QYT3-F1
#
_entry.id   AF-A0A7W1QYT3-F1
#
_cell.length_a   1.000
_cell.length_b   1.000
_cell.length_c   1.000
_cell.angle_alpha   90.00
_cell.angle_beta   90.00
_cell.angle_gamma   90.00
#
_symmetry.space_group_name_H-M   'P 1'
#
loop_
_entity.id
_entity.type
_entity.pdbx_description
1 polymer ?
#
loop_
_entity_poly.entity_id
_entity_poly.type
_entity_poly.pdbx_seq_one_letter_code
_entity_poly.pdbx_strand_id
1 'polypeptide(L)' 'MIPTSAVRTEGETNRVFVIQDGIAYERLVQTGFLENDFIEVKQGVRENESVATNNLNLLNDGVLVRQ' A
#
# COMPACT_ATOMS: atom_id res chain seq x y z
N MET A 1 -5.66 -9.99 -1.05
CA MET A 1 -4.58 -9.80 -0.05
C MET A 1 -3.40 -9.13 -0.72
N ILE A 2 -2.57 -8.42 0.02
CA ILE A 2 -1.34 -7.80 -0.48
C ILE A 2 -0.14 -8.25 0.37
N PRO A 3 1.10 -8.15 -0.13
CA PRO A 3 2.28 -8.40 0.69
C PRO A 3 2.31 -7.47 1.90
N THR A 4 2.74 -7.98 3.05
CA THR A 4 2.93 -7.16 4.28
C THR A 4 3.93 -6.02 4.04
N SER A 5 4.91 -6.22 3.16
CA SER A 5 5.88 -5.19 2.73
C SER A 5 5.27 -4.01 1.98
N ALA A 6 4.01 -4.10 1.53
CA ALA A 6 3.28 -3.01 0.89
C ALA A 6 2.57 -2.08 1.91
N VAL A 7 2.53 -2.45 3.19
CA VAL A 7 1.85 -1.67 4.23
C VAL A 7 2.86 -0.85 5.02
N ARG A 8 2.65 0.47 5.05
CA ARG A 8 3.35 1.39 5.94
C ARG A 8 2.46 1.67 7.15
N THR A 9 2.93 1.31 8.34
CA THR A 9 2.24 1.59 9.61
C THR A 9 2.81 2.84 10.25
N GLU A 10 1.96 3.82 10.50
CA GLU A 10 2.28 5.06 11.22
C GLU A 10 1.35 5.22 12.41
N GLY A 11 1.89 4.94 13.60
CA GLY A 11 1.11 4.89 14.84
C GLY A 11 0.03 3.81 14.73
N GLU A 12 -1.23 4.24 14.80
CA GLU A 12 -2.41 3.35 14.72
C GLU A 12 -2.97 3.22 13.29
N THR A 13 -2.40 3.95 12.33
CA THR A 13 -2.90 3.96 10.95
C THR A 13 -2.05 3.09 10.03
N ASN A 14 -2.72 2.35 9.15
CA ASN A 14 -2.07 1.59 8.08
C ASN A 14 -2.32 2.29 6.74
N ARG A 15 -1.27 2.42 5.95
CA ARG A 15 -1.31 3.06 4.63
C ARG A 15 -0.65 2.19 3.58
N VAL A 16 -1.05 2.38 2.34
CA VAL A 16 -0.40 1.82 1.16
C VAL A 16 -0.22 2.90 0.12
N PHE A 17 0.65 2.64 -0.85
CA PHE A 17 0.83 3.49 -2.03
C PHE A 17 0.33 2.75 -3.26
N VAL A 18 -0.79 3.19 -3.81
CA VAL A 18 -1.34 2.68 -5.07
C VAL A 18 -0.62 3.37 -6.22
N ILE A 19 -0.05 2.60 -7.14
CA ILE A 19 0.64 3.15 -8.30
C ILE A 19 -0.33 3.19 -9.47
N GLN A 20 -0.61 4.41 -9.96
CA GLN A 20 -1.45 4.64 -11.12
C GLN A 20 -0.77 5.68 -12.02
N ASP A 21 -0.61 5.35 -13.30
CA ASP A 21 0.01 6.23 -14.31
C ASP A 21 1.41 6.75 -13.92
N GLY A 22 2.19 5.92 -13.22
CA GLY A 22 3.52 6.28 -12.74
C GLY A 22 3.54 7.22 -11.53
N ILE A 23 2.40 7.43 -10.89
CA ILE A 23 2.23 8.27 -9.69
C ILE A 23 1.85 7.38 -8.52
N ALA A 24 2.48 7.59 -7.36
CA ALA A 24 2.10 6.94 -6.12
C ALA A 24 1.01 7.75 -5.39
N TYR A 25 -0.12 7.11 -5.12
CA TYR A 25 -1.24 7.68 -4.38
C TYR A 25 -1.32 7.04 -3.00
N GLU A 26 -1.21 7.87 -1.96
CA GLU A 26 -1.31 7.38 -0.58
C GLU A 26 -2.77 7.07 -0.25
N ARG A 27 -3.01 5.90 0.35
CA ARG A 27 -4.35 5.53 0.82
C ARG A 27 -4.28 4.91 2.19
N LEU A 28 -5.17 5.38 3.07
CA LEU A 28 -5.48 4.67 4.32
C LEU A 28 -6.13 3.34 3.99
N VAL A 29 -5.75 2.29 4.70
CA VAL A 29 -6.32 0.96 4.54
C VAL A 29 -6.82 0.41 5.87
N GLN A 30 -7.93 -0.31 5.79
CA GLN A 30 -8.34 -1.19 6.88
C GLN A 30 -7.82 -2.59 6.59
N THR A 31 -6.95 -3.09 7.45
CA THR A 31 -6.39 -4.43 7.31
C THR A 31 -7.19 -5.48 8.07
N GLY A 32 -7.01 -6.73 7.69
CA GLY A 32 -7.68 -7.89 8.27
C GLY A 32 -6.70 -8.97 8.69
N PHE A 33 -7.00 -10.22 8.33
CA PHE A 33 -6.18 -11.36 8.69
C PHE A 33 -4.78 -11.28 8.08
N LEU A 34 -3.78 -11.64 8.88
CA LEU A 34 -2.41 -11.88 8.45
C LEU A 34 -2.26 -13.39 8.19
N GLU A 35 -1.78 -13.75 6.99
CA GLU A 35 -1.48 -15.12 6.63
C GLU A 35 -0.14 -15.16 5.90
N ASN A 36 0.86 -15.80 6.52
CA ASN A 36 2.25 -15.78 6.06
C ASN A 36 2.75 -14.34 5.85
N ASP A 37 3.27 -14.03 4.65
CA ASP A 37 3.75 -12.70 4.27
C ASP A 37 2.67 -11.84 3.59
N PHE A 38 1.39 -12.24 3.71
CA PHE A 38 0.26 -11.52 3.13
C PHE A 38 -0.68 -11.00 4.21
N ILE A 39 -1.26 -9.84 3.93
CA ILE A 39 -2.28 -9.23 4.78
C ILE A 39 -3.53 -8.95 3.96
N GLU A 40 -4.67 -9.28 4.55
CA GLU A 40 -5.98 -8.94 4.01
C GLU A 40 -6.19 -7.42 4.07
N VAL A 41 -6.73 -6.85 2.99
CA VAL A 41 -7.19 -5.46 2.95
C VAL A 41 -8.70 -5.49 2.82
N LYS A 42 -9.39 -5.01 3.85
CA LYS A 42 -10.85 -4.93 3.91
C LYS A 42 -11.38 -3.67 3.22
N GLN A 43 -10.61 -2.58 3.27
CA GLN A 43 -10.94 -1.30 2.64
C GLN A 43 -9.68 -0.55 2.21
N GLY A 44 -9.78 0.28 1.16
CA GLY A 44 -8.75 1.22 0.72
C GLY A 44 -7.97 0.81 -0.55
N VAL A 45 -8.04 -0.47 -0.95
CA VAL A 45 -7.46 -0.99 -2.19
C VAL A 45 -8.52 -1.80 -2.94
N ARG A 46 -8.57 -1.67 -4.26
CA ARG A 46 -9.44 -2.44 -5.14
C ARG A 46 -8.67 -3.59 -5.78
N GLU A 47 -9.40 -4.60 -6.22
CA GLU A 47 -8.81 -5.68 -7.03
C GLU A 47 -8.13 -5.12 -8.28
N ASN A 48 -7.01 -5.73 -8.66
CA ASN A 48 -6.16 -5.35 -9.80
C ASN A 48 -5.45 -3.98 -9.69
N GLU A 49 -5.53 -3.28 -8.56
CA GLU A 49 -4.65 -2.12 -8.32
C GLU A 49 -3.22 -2.58 -7.99
N SER A 50 -2.24 -1.86 -8.54
CA SER A 50 -0.82 -2.09 -8.23
C SER A 50 -0.44 -1.31 -6.98
N VAL A 51 0.27 -1.96 -6.05
CA VAL A 51 0.76 -1.34 -4.82
C VAL A 51 2.28 -1.39 -4.77
N ALA A 52 2.90 -0.33 -4.27
CA ALA A 52 4.33 -0.37 -3.99
C ALA A 52 4.63 -1.38 -2.88
N THR A 53 5.70 -2.16 -3.04
CA THR A 53 6.16 -3.17 -2.06
C THR A 53 7.57 -2.89 -1.54
N ASN A 54 8.20 -1.82 -2.01
CA ASN A 54 9.56 -1.45 -1.65
C ASN A 54 9.68 0.08 -1.55
N ASN A 55 10.69 0.55 -0.80
CA ASN A 55 11.01 1.96 -0.64
C ASN A 55 9.83 2.84 -0.15
N LEU A 56 8.87 2.28 0.59
CA LEU A 56 7.65 3.00 1.03
C LEU A 56 7.94 4.26 1.86
N ASN A 57 9.07 4.27 2.58
CA ASN A 57 9.50 5.42 3.39
C ASN A 57 9.99 6.61 2.53
N LEU A 58 10.25 6.39 1.24
CA LEU A 58 10.61 7.43 0.28
C LEU A 58 9.39 7.96 -0.50
N LEU A 59 8.25 7.27 -0.40
CA LEU A 59 7.03 7.65 -1.09
C LEU A 59 6.22 8.64 -0.28
N ASN A 60 5.65 9.61 -1.00
CA ASN A 60 4.68 10.57 -0.52
C ASN A 60 3.54 10.63 -1.54
N ASP A 61 2.38 11.11 -1.12
CA ASP A 61 1.23 11.25 -2.02
C ASP A 61 1.57 12.15 -3.23
N GLY A 62 1.19 11.68 -4.43
CA GLY A 62 1.40 12.39 -5.69
C GLY A 62 2.83 12.33 -6.24
N VAL A 63 3.75 11.57 -5.62
CA VAL A 63 5.13 11.47 -6.13
C VAL A 63 5.20 10.60 -7.39
N LEU A 64 5.98 11.04 -8.37
CA LEU A 64 6.31 10.22 -9.53
C LEU A 64 7.22 9.07 -9.11
N VAL A 65 6.88 7.88 -9.56
CA VAL A 65 7.67 6.67 -9.36
C VAL A 65 8.18 6.14 -10.70
N ARG A 66 9.37 5.55 -10.67
CA ARG A 66 9.87 4.75 -11.79
C ARG A 66 9.63 3.28 -11.42
N GLN A 67 8.86 2.60 -12.26
CA GLN A 67 8.61 1.16 -12.14
C GLN A 67 9.80 0.37 -12.65
#